data_AF-A0ABD3PXN9-F1
#
_entry.id   AF-A0ABD3PXN9-F1
#
_cell.length_a   1.000
_cell.length_b   1.000
_cell.length_c   1.000
_cell.angle_alpha   90.00
_cell.angle_beta   90.00
_cell.angle_gamma   90.00
#
_symmetry.space_group_name_H-M   'P 1'
#
loop_
_entity.id
_entity.type
_entity.pdbx_description
1 polymer ?
#
loop_
_entity_poly.entity_id
_entity_poly.type
_entity_poly.pdbx_seq_one_letter_code
_entity_poly.pdbx_strand_id
1 'polypeptide(L)'
;MTSKKVAAAASVILSLIFSFASGFNHPSARHHAAISSSSLRRRRRRRQSSSSRQPTLRMSAESEVDRLRAAAAKAREEYEALVGKRGGGATTTTTTSVAPPPTARKILTVDEARIVASAIDFASGDVVSQTSALDALVDSGDFGLWKSAVRRRGGPTSTGSSSSSLLVPFPVTLEGLERRTDGTVTRPSLGVGGGDSDVKFEDFRDLTAAVVLGSTLLGVLALAVLLPNVGATFTYLLALVPIGFIGIGSVAPGVIAGVIVAARGGKGEDAGLRRERMCRHEAGHFLCGYACGLPVRGYAVDSGTGVARVEFHPEGYGSVDGSGGRELSDSDIARLSVVAMSGSVAEIMAYGKATGGEADLLELQNCFRRSKDFIGAARQQGLTRWGALTSYGIIKSNMGKYEALVRAFEENKSLADCVSIIEATG
;
A
#
# COMPACT_ATOMS: atom_id res chain seq x y z
N MET A 1 -29.82 -11.23 -22.86
CA MET A 1 -28.86 -11.47 -21.74
C MET A 1 -28.61 -12.95 -21.45
N THR A 2 -29.41 -13.88 -21.97
CA THR A 2 -29.30 -15.33 -21.73
C THR A 2 -28.24 -16.02 -22.60
N SER A 3 -28.05 -15.60 -23.86
CA SER A 3 -27.12 -16.26 -24.80
C SER A 3 -25.63 -16.15 -24.43
N LYS A 4 -25.22 -15.06 -23.75
CA LYS A 4 -23.80 -14.85 -23.38
C LYS A 4 -23.38 -15.68 -22.16
N LYS A 5 -24.29 -15.89 -21.21
CA LYS A 5 -24.04 -16.75 -20.02
C LYS A 5 -23.94 -18.22 -20.40
N VAL A 6 -24.72 -18.66 -21.40
CA VAL A 6 -24.67 -20.02 -21.95
C VAL A 6 -23.35 -20.28 -22.71
N ALA A 7 -22.86 -19.31 -23.48
CA ALA A 7 -21.58 -19.43 -24.19
C ALA A 7 -20.38 -19.52 -23.22
N ALA A 8 -20.40 -18.74 -22.12
CA ALA A 8 -19.36 -18.81 -21.10
C ALA A 8 -19.37 -20.16 -20.35
N ALA A 9 -20.56 -20.69 -20.01
CA ALA A 9 -20.70 -22.01 -19.40
C ALA A 9 -20.19 -23.13 -20.32
N ALA A 10 -20.50 -23.06 -21.63
CA ALA A 10 -19.98 -24.00 -22.61
C ALA A 10 -18.46 -23.94 -22.74
N SER A 11 -17.86 -22.75 -22.70
CA SER A 11 -16.40 -22.58 -22.75
C SER A 11 -15.68 -23.11 -21.51
N VAL A 12 -16.26 -22.95 -20.31
CA VAL A 12 -15.71 -23.48 -19.05
C VAL A 12 -15.80 -25.01 -19.01
N ILE A 13 -16.92 -25.57 -19.47
CA ILE A 13 -17.10 -27.02 -19.57
C ILE A 13 -16.11 -27.61 -20.59
N LEU A 14 -15.90 -26.94 -21.73
CA LEU A 14 -14.96 -27.39 -22.76
C LEU A 14 -13.50 -27.32 -22.30
N SER A 15 -13.11 -26.28 -21.54
CA SER A 15 -11.77 -26.19 -20.94
C SER A 15 -11.54 -27.23 -19.83
N LEU A 16 -12.54 -27.54 -19.00
CA LEU A 16 -12.45 -28.60 -18.00
C LEU A 16 -12.29 -29.98 -18.64
N ILE A 17 -13.02 -30.25 -19.73
CA ILE A 17 -12.89 -31.51 -20.49
C ILE A 17 -11.50 -31.64 -21.13
N PHE A 18 -10.93 -30.54 -21.64
CA PHE A 18 -9.57 -30.53 -22.22
C PHE A 18 -8.47 -30.76 -21.18
N SER A 19 -8.58 -30.21 -19.97
CA SER A 19 -7.61 -30.45 -18.88
C SER A 19 -7.59 -31.89 -18.39
N PHE A 20 -8.72 -32.63 -18.47
CA PHE A 20 -8.76 -34.06 -18.11
C PHE A 20 -8.04 -34.95 -19.15
N ALA A 21 -7.85 -34.48 -20.38
CA ALA A 21 -7.21 -35.26 -21.44
C ALA A 21 -5.67 -35.16 -21.47
N SER A 22 -5.06 -34.25 -20.70
CA SER A 22 -3.62 -33.91 -20.83
C SER A 22 -2.79 -34.02 -19.53
N GLY A 23 -3.32 -34.64 -18.47
CA GLY A 23 -2.75 -34.52 -17.11
C GLY A 23 -2.27 -35.79 -16.42
N PHE A 24 -1.59 -36.72 -17.11
CA PHE A 24 -0.74 -37.73 -16.44
C PHE A 24 0.73 -37.42 -16.75
N ASN A 25 1.36 -36.57 -15.94
CA ASN A 25 2.80 -36.58 -15.78
C ASN A 25 3.18 -36.01 -14.41
N HIS A 26 3.69 -36.89 -13.56
CA HIS A 26 4.17 -36.61 -12.21
C HIS A 26 5.69 -36.38 -12.27
N PRO A 27 6.25 -35.47 -11.46
CA PRO A 27 7.60 -35.64 -10.96
C PRO A 27 7.60 -36.01 -9.48
N SER A 28 8.33 -37.09 -9.19
CA SER A 28 8.52 -37.75 -7.91
C SER A 28 9.00 -36.83 -6.78
N ALA A 29 8.32 -36.91 -5.63
CA ALA A 29 8.88 -36.53 -4.33
C ALA A 29 9.45 -37.78 -3.64
N ARG A 30 10.74 -37.76 -3.26
CA ARG A 30 11.32 -38.74 -2.34
C ARG A 30 11.35 -38.17 -0.92
N HIS A 31 10.89 -39.01 0.00
CA HIS A 31 10.81 -38.85 1.45
C HIS A 31 12.16 -38.51 2.12
N HIS A 32 12.10 -37.84 3.27
CA HIS A 32 12.48 -38.42 4.56
C HIS A 32 11.78 -37.68 5.72
N ALA A 33 11.08 -38.45 6.54
CA ALA A 33 10.47 -38.03 7.80
C ALA A 33 11.45 -38.23 8.97
N ALA A 34 11.36 -37.38 10.00
CA ALA A 34 11.66 -37.76 11.37
C ALA A 34 10.97 -36.78 12.34
N ILE A 35 9.93 -37.30 13.00
CA ILE A 35 9.30 -36.71 14.19
C ILE A 35 10.09 -37.25 15.40
N SER A 36 10.50 -36.38 16.32
CA SER A 36 10.75 -36.79 17.70
C SER A 36 10.39 -35.67 18.68
N SER A 37 9.57 -36.06 19.64
CA SER A 37 8.97 -35.31 20.73
C SER A 37 9.96 -34.95 21.84
N SER A 38 9.85 -33.75 22.43
CA SER A 38 9.96 -33.57 23.90
C SER A 38 9.75 -32.13 24.40
N SER A 39 8.98 -32.05 25.50
CA SER A 39 9.06 -31.08 26.61
C SER A 39 8.39 -29.70 26.50
N LEU A 40 7.07 -29.69 26.74
CA LEU A 40 6.32 -28.54 27.27
C LEU A 40 6.51 -28.46 28.80
N ARG A 41 7.32 -27.52 29.29
CA ARG A 41 7.36 -27.14 30.72
C ARG A 41 6.43 -25.97 30.99
N ARG A 42 5.19 -26.28 31.39
CA ARG A 42 4.16 -25.32 31.84
C ARG A 42 4.40 -24.98 33.33
N ARG A 43 4.83 -23.74 33.62
CA ARG A 43 5.04 -23.25 34.98
C ARG A 43 3.70 -22.80 35.57
N ARG A 44 3.06 -23.66 36.38
CA ARG A 44 1.91 -23.34 37.23
C ARG A 44 2.34 -22.31 38.31
N ARG A 45 1.75 -21.11 38.31
CA ARG A 45 1.71 -20.24 39.49
C ARG A 45 0.28 -20.16 40.03
N ARG A 46 0.20 -20.50 41.31
CA ARG A 46 -0.94 -20.67 42.20
C ARG A 46 -1.61 -19.30 42.43
N ARG A 47 -2.87 -19.13 42.03
CA ARG A 47 -3.72 -17.99 42.43
C ARG A 47 -4.42 -18.37 43.73
N GLN A 48 -4.08 -17.69 44.83
CA GLN A 48 -4.86 -17.70 46.06
C GLN A 48 -6.10 -16.82 45.86
N SER A 49 -7.24 -17.36 46.25
CA SER A 49 -8.51 -16.68 46.38
C SER A 49 -8.52 -15.85 47.68
N SER A 50 -8.81 -14.56 47.57
CA SER A 50 -9.34 -13.78 48.68
C SER A 50 -10.64 -13.10 48.23
N SER A 51 -11.70 -13.45 48.94
CA SER A 51 -13.02 -12.85 48.89
C SER A 51 -12.99 -11.50 49.60
N SER A 52 -13.42 -10.42 48.94
CA SER A 52 -14.00 -9.26 49.62
C SER A 52 -14.80 -8.37 48.67
N ARG A 53 -16.13 -8.34 48.91
CA ARG A 53 -17.07 -7.20 48.82
C ARG A 53 -17.03 -6.30 47.56
N GLN A 54 -18.07 -6.40 46.74
CA GLN A 54 -18.49 -5.33 45.81
C GLN A 54 -18.98 -4.09 46.58
N PRO A 55 -18.64 -2.89 46.10
CA PRO A 55 -19.56 -1.76 46.11
C PRO A 55 -19.72 -1.13 44.72
N THR A 56 -20.98 -0.96 44.31
CA THR A 56 -21.55 0.15 43.50
C THR A 56 -20.66 0.82 42.44
N LEU A 57 -20.83 0.39 41.18
CA LEU A 57 -20.03 0.71 39.99
C LEU A 57 -20.42 2.01 39.24
N ARG A 58 -21.02 3.01 39.91
CA ARG A 58 -21.43 4.27 39.26
C ARG A 58 -20.84 5.55 39.87
N MET A 59 -20.20 5.49 41.04
CA MET A 59 -19.52 6.65 41.65
C MET A 59 -18.01 6.73 41.33
N SER A 60 -17.41 5.71 40.70
CA SER A 60 -15.95 5.68 40.47
C SER A 60 -15.51 6.34 39.17
N ALA A 61 -16.32 6.32 38.11
CA ALA A 61 -15.91 6.82 36.80
C ALA A 61 -15.73 8.35 36.77
N GLU A 62 -16.63 9.11 37.39
CA GLU A 62 -16.48 10.58 37.50
C GLU A 62 -15.29 10.94 38.39
N SER A 63 -15.09 10.22 39.51
CA SER A 63 -13.94 10.42 40.39
C SER A 63 -12.59 10.13 39.71
N GLU A 64 -12.58 9.20 38.75
CA GLU A 64 -11.38 8.81 38.03
C GLU A 64 -11.08 9.78 36.88
N VAL A 65 -12.11 10.29 36.21
CA VAL A 65 -11.97 11.39 35.24
C VAL A 65 -11.45 12.65 35.92
N ASP A 66 -11.95 12.99 37.11
CA ASP A 66 -11.48 14.16 37.86
C ASP A 66 -10.07 13.97 38.40
N ARG A 67 -9.72 12.75 38.83
CA ARG A 67 -8.35 12.39 39.20
C ARG A 67 -7.39 12.50 38.00
N LEU A 68 -7.82 12.09 36.80
CA LEU A 68 -7.02 12.21 35.57
C LEU A 68 -6.86 13.68 35.13
N ARG A 69 -7.90 14.51 35.28
CA ARG A 69 -7.82 15.97 35.03
C ARG A 69 -6.90 16.66 36.03
N ALA A 70 -6.97 16.31 37.31
CA ALA A 70 -6.08 16.83 38.34
C ALA A 70 -4.62 16.41 38.10
N ALA A 71 -4.38 15.16 37.68
CA ALA A 71 -3.06 14.69 37.29
C ALA A 71 -2.51 15.43 36.06
N ALA A 72 -3.36 15.70 35.06
CA ALA A 72 -2.97 16.47 33.87
C ALA A 72 -2.68 17.94 34.18
N ALA A 73 -3.43 18.56 35.10
CA ALA A 73 -3.18 19.93 35.57
C ALA A 73 -1.85 20.02 36.33
N LYS A 74 -1.59 19.08 37.25
CA LYS A 74 -0.33 19.00 37.98
C LYS A 74 0.87 18.78 37.06
N ALA A 75 0.73 17.94 36.03
CA ALA A 75 1.78 17.74 35.03
C ALA A 75 2.08 19.00 34.21
N ARG A 76 1.06 19.86 33.98
CA ARG A 76 1.25 21.17 33.32
C ARG A 76 1.94 22.16 34.24
N GLU A 77 1.56 22.23 35.50
CA GLU A 77 2.25 23.07 36.49
C GLU A 77 3.70 22.61 36.73
N GLU A 78 3.96 21.30 36.78
CA GLU A 78 5.32 20.76 36.88
C GLU A 78 6.13 21.07 35.62
N TYR A 79 5.52 21.01 34.43
CA TYR A 79 6.15 21.43 33.18
C TYR A 79 6.45 22.93 33.16
N GLU A 80 5.51 23.78 33.58
CA GLU A 80 5.69 25.24 33.66
C GLU A 80 6.72 25.63 34.73
N ALA A 81 6.77 24.90 35.86
CA ALA A 81 7.79 25.07 36.89
C ALA A 81 9.17 24.63 36.41
N LEU A 82 9.26 23.58 35.59
CA LEU A 82 10.51 23.16 34.94
C LEU A 82 10.95 24.16 33.86
N VAL A 83 10.02 24.74 33.12
CA VAL A 83 10.29 25.82 32.15
C VAL A 83 10.74 27.09 32.87
N GLY A 84 10.09 27.45 33.98
CA GLY A 84 10.43 28.61 34.81
C GLY A 84 11.77 28.45 35.54
N LYS A 85 12.09 27.25 36.05
CA LYS A 85 13.40 26.96 36.67
C LYS A 85 14.55 26.86 35.67
N ARG A 86 14.27 26.66 34.38
CA ARG A 86 15.29 26.70 33.31
C ARG A 86 15.56 28.12 32.81
N GLY A 87 14.81 29.12 33.29
CA GLY A 87 14.96 30.54 32.96
C GLY A 87 15.88 31.36 33.87
N GLY A 88 16.55 30.74 34.86
CA GLY A 88 17.41 31.45 35.81
C GLY A 88 18.81 30.86 35.91
N GLY A 89 19.77 31.52 35.26
CA GLY A 89 21.20 31.33 35.54
C GLY A 89 22.01 30.55 34.51
N ALA A 90 22.18 31.13 33.32
CA ALA A 90 23.41 30.97 32.56
C ALA A 90 23.65 32.25 31.74
N THR A 91 24.65 33.02 32.12
CA THR A 91 25.26 34.04 31.27
C THR A 91 25.86 33.32 30.06
N THR A 92 25.05 33.10 29.03
CA THR A 92 25.51 32.61 27.74
C THR A 92 25.55 33.80 26.81
N THR A 93 26.78 34.18 26.46
CA THR A 93 27.12 35.11 25.38
C THR A 93 26.12 34.99 24.24
N THR A 94 25.52 36.12 23.88
CA THR A 94 24.73 36.31 22.68
C THR A 94 25.53 35.83 21.46
N THR A 95 25.30 34.60 21.06
CA THR A 95 25.28 34.23 19.65
C THR A 95 23.85 33.81 19.35
N THR A 96 22.99 34.79 19.13
CA THR A 96 21.95 34.67 18.12
C THR A 96 22.64 34.22 16.83
N SER A 97 22.77 32.90 16.66
CA SER A 97 22.77 32.30 15.33
C SER A 97 21.39 32.59 14.78
N VAL A 98 21.25 33.80 14.24
CA VAL A 98 20.22 34.12 13.27
C VAL A 98 20.47 33.09 12.18
N ALA A 99 19.62 32.07 12.12
CA ALA A 99 19.59 31.17 10.98
C ALA A 99 19.60 32.06 9.73
N PRO A 100 20.48 31.80 8.75
CA PRO A 100 20.54 32.61 7.56
C PRO A 100 19.12 32.72 6.99
N PRO A 101 18.71 33.92 6.50
CA PRO A 101 17.41 34.08 5.88
C PRO A 101 17.23 32.98 4.82
N PRO A 102 16.03 32.37 4.71
CA PRO A 102 15.82 31.29 3.76
C PRO A 102 16.26 31.76 2.38
N THR A 103 17.21 31.06 1.78
CA THR A 103 17.66 31.33 0.41
C THR A 103 16.42 31.37 -0.46
N ALA A 104 16.16 32.51 -1.10
CA ALA A 104 14.97 32.67 -1.92
C ALA A 104 14.97 31.57 -3.00
N ARG A 105 13.83 30.90 -3.19
CA ARG A 105 13.70 29.86 -4.22
C ARG A 105 14.04 30.47 -5.57
N LYS A 106 14.96 29.83 -6.28
CA LYS A 106 15.27 30.20 -7.65
C LYS A 106 14.16 29.67 -8.55
N ILE A 107 13.79 30.47 -9.54
CA ILE A 107 12.85 30.04 -10.59
C ILE A 107 13.71 29.37 -11.65
N LEU A 108 13.66 28.04 -11.69
CA LEU A 108 14.41 27.23 -12.65
C LEU A 108 13.49 26.75 -13.76
N THR A 109 13.95 26.91 -15.00
CA THR A 109 13.35 26.23 -16.15
C THR A 109 13.62 24.72 -16.10
N VAL A 110 12.85 23.94 -16.86
CA VAL A 110 13.01 22.47 -16.93
C VAL A 110 14.41 22.09 -17.42
N ASP A 111 14.99 22.84 -18.36
CA ASP A 111 16.32 22.55 -18.92
C ASP A 111 17.44 22.83 -17.90
N GLU A 112 17.34 23.92 -17.14
CA GLU A 112 18.30 24.22 -16.07
C GLU A 112 18.20 23.18 -14.94
N ALA A 113 16.98 22.84 -14.53
CA ALA A 113 16.75 21.78 -13.54
C ALA A 113 17.26 20.42 -14.03
N ARG A 114 17.21 20.16 -15.34
CA ARG A 114 17.73 18.93 -15.95
C ARG A 114 19.25 18.85 -15.88
N ILE A 115 19.96 19.95 -16.18
CA ILE A 115 21.42 20.00 -16.07
C ILE A 115 21.83 19.67 -14.63
N VAL A 116 21.18 20.31 -13.66
CA VAL A 116 21.42 20.08 -12.23
C VAL A 116 21.09 18.65 -11.83
N ALA A 117 19.93 18.11 -12.23
CA ALA A 117 19.53 16.75 -11.90
C ALA A 117 20.43 15.69 -12.54
N SER A 118 20.90 15.91 -13.76
CA SER A 118 21.76 14.97 -14.48
C SER A 118 23.15 14.81 -13.85
N ALA A 119 23.58 15.76 -13.02
CA ALA A 119 24.81 15.68 -12.25
C ALA A 119 24.68 14.76 -11.02
N ILE A 120 23.46 14.41 -10.62
CA ILE A 120 23.21 13.50 -9.50
C ILE A 120 23.19 12.08 -10.04
N ASP A 121 24.04 11.24 -9.47
CA ASP A 121 23.98 9.81 -9.73
C ASP A 121 22.84 9.18 -8.92
N PHE A 122 21.75 8.89 -9.63
CA PHE A 122 20.61 8.18 -9.04
C PHE A 122 20.71 6.65 -9.17
N ALA A 123 21.70 6.13 -9.91
CA ALA A 123 21.76 4.73 -10.32
C ALA A 123 22.74 3.87 -9.50
N SER A 124 23.79 4.47 -8.93
CA SER A 124 24.82 3.72 -8.19
C SER A 124 24.40 3.20 -6.81
N GLY A 125 23.26 3.65 -6.27
CA GLY A 125 22.75 3.19 -4.98
C GLY A 125 23.46 3.75 -3.75
N ASP A 126 24.32 4.77 -3.90
CA ASP A 126 24.87 5.50 -2.75
C ASP A 126 23.85 6.50 -2.20
N VAL A 127 23.10 6.04 -1.20
CA VAL A 127 22.07 6.80 -0.48
C VAL A 127 22.62 8.09 0.12
N VAL A 128 23.85 8.08 0.63
CA VAL A 128 24.42 9.22 1.37
C VAL A 128 24.80 10.33 0.39
N SER A 129 25.49 9.98 -0.70
CA SER A 129 25.86 10.95 -1.74
C SER A 129 24.62 11.52 -2.44
N GLN A 130 23.66 10.67 -2.81
CA GLN A 130 22.42 11.11 -3.46
C GLN A 130 21.65 12.09 -2.55
N THR A 131 21.46 11.73 -1.28
CA THR A 131 20.72 12.58 -0.34
C THR A 131 21.45 13.89 -0.07
N SER A 132 22.77 13.84 0.13
CA SER A 132 23.56 15.04 0.41
C SER A 132 23.59 16.00 -0.78
N ALA A 133 23.63 15.47 -2.02
CA ALA A 133 23.53 16.29 -3.23
C ALA A 133 22.15 16.97 -3.35
N LEU A 134 21.07 16.23 -3.11
CA LEU A 134 19.71 16.78 -3.13
C LEU A 134 19.48 17.80 -2.01
N ASP A 135 20.03 17.55 -0.81
CA ASP A 135 19.97 18.49 0.31
C ASP A 135 20.72 19.78 0.00
N ALA A 136 21.90 19.71 -0.62
CA ALA A 136 22.67 20.87 -1.05
C ALA A 136 21.91 21.73 -2.06
N LEU A 137 21.19 21.12 -3.01
CA LEU A 137 20.36 21.82 -3.99
C LEU A 137 19.12 22.48 -3.36
N VAL A 138 18.59 21.85 -2.32
CA VAL A 138 17.48 22.43 -1.55
C VAL A 138 17.96 23.61 -0.69
N ASP A 139 19.17 23.56 -0.15
CA ASP A 139 19.77 24.64 0.64
C ASP A 139 20.24 25.82 -0.23
N SER A 140 20.71 25.55 -1.46
CA SER A 140 21.01 26.59 -2.46
C SER A 140 19.77 27.27 -3.03
N GLY A 141 18.57 26.72 -2.74
CA GLY A 141 17.29 27.22 -3.23
C GLY A 141 16.97 26.81 -4.67
N ASP A 142 17.76 25.91 -5.26
CA ASP A 142 17.51 25.34 -6.58
C ASP A 142 16.31 24.38 -6.53
N PHE A 143 16.27 23.47 -5.54
CA PHE A 143 15.18 22.51 -5.38
C PHE A 143 14.22 22.90 -4.26
N GLY A 144 12.92 22.66 -4.46
CA GLY A 144 11.86 23.07 -3.56
C GLY A 144 10.93 21.95 -3.09
N LEU A 145 10.93 20.79 -3.76
CA LEU A 145 10.02 19.69 -3.49
C LEU A 145 10.69 18.57 -2.66
N TRP A 146 11.98 18.30 -2.89
CA TRP A 146 12.73 17.30 -2.11
C TRP A 146 12.60 17.56 -0.59
N LYS A 147 12.23 16.52 0.16
CA LYS A 147 11.98 16.56 1.62
C LYS A 147 10.93 17.60 2.08
N SER A 148 10.15 18.19 1.18
CA SER A 148 9.16 19.22 1.53
C SER A 148 8.07 18.72 2.47
N ALA A 149 7.75 17.42 2.46
CA ALA A 149 6.76 16.83 3.35
C ALA A 149 7.30 16.58 4.77
N VAL A 150 8.62 16.49 4.94
CA VAL A 150 9.26 16.24 6.25
C VAL A 150 9.89 17.49 6.85
N ARG A 151 10.23 18.49 6.04
CA ARG A 151 10.91 19.73 6.44
C ARG A 151 9.92 20.84 6.78
N ARG A 152 10.14 21.55 7.89
CA ARG A 152 9.44 22.83 8.15
C ARG A 152 9.98 23.91 7.19
N ARG A 153 9.08 24.63 6.50
CA ARG A 153 9.42 25.69 5.53
C ARG A 153 10.51 26.62 6.10
N GLY A 154 11.70 26.63 5.46
CA GLY A 154 12.83 27.49 5.83
C GLY A 154 13.81 26.97 6.89
N GLY A 155 13.64 25.76 7.45
CA GLY A 155 14.62 25.18 8.40
C GLY A 155 15.79 24.47 7.68
N PRO A 156 17.00 24.33 8.23
CA PRO A 156 18.12 23.65 7.53
C PRO A 156 17.83 22.17 7.17
N THR A 157 18.37 21.66 6.05
CA THR A 157 18.26 20.24 5.66
C THR A 157 19.08 19.30 6.56
N SER A 158 20.14 19.81 7.18
CA SER A 158 21.22 19.06 7.83
C SER A 158 21.09 18.89 9.36
N THR A 159 19.90 19.06 9.93
CA THR A 159 19.73 18.77 11.37
C THR A 159 19.35 17.31 11.57
N GLY A 160 20.15 16.59 12.35
CA GLY A 160 20.04 15.16 12.57
C GLY A 160 18.65 14.67 12.97
N SER A 161 18.48 13.34 12.95
CA SER A 161 17.30 12.49 13.24
C SER A 161 16.25 12.98 14.27
N SER A 162 16.53 14.02 15.05
CA SER A 162 15.68 14.64 16.08
C SER A 162 14.94 15.93 15.68
N SER A 163 15.17 16.50 14.49
CA SER A 163 14.28 17.57 13.97
C SER A 163 12.94 16.94 13.55
N SER A 164 11.92 17.10 14.39
CA SER A 164 10.56 16.57 14.21
C SER A 164 10.10 16.62 12.75
N SER A 165 10.03 15.46 12.09
CA SER A 165 9.45 15.37 10.74
C SER A 165 8.01 15.89 10.81
N LEU A 166 7.60 16.73 9.85
CA LEU A 166 6.19 17.15 9.76
C LEU A 166 5.24 15.97 9.51
N LEU A 167 5.78 14.85 9.02
CA LEU A 167 5.08 13.57 8.88
C LEU A 167 4.92 12.87 10.22
N VAL A 168 4.12 13.46 11.11
CA VAL A 168 3.68 12.80 12.36
C VAL A 168 2.33 12.13 12.12
N PRO A 169 2.25 10.78 12.17
CA PRO A 169 0.98 10.09 12.05
C PRO A 169 0.01 10.47 13.16
N PHE A 170 -1.25 10.71 12.77
CA PHE A 170 -2.36 10.91 13.69
C PHE A 170 -3.51 9.96 13.35
N PRO A 171 -4.38 9.61 14.32
CA PRO A 171 -5.50 8.70 14.05
C PRO A 171 -6.44 9.26 12.99
N VAL A 172 -6.71 8.46 11.94
CA VAL A 172 -7.66 8.78 10.87
C VAL A 172 -8.77 7.74 10.83
N THR A 173 -10.02 8.19 10.97
CA THR A 173 -11.21 7.37 10.74
C THR A 173 -11.55 7.36 9.25
N LEU A 174 -12.31 6.37 8.78
CA LEU A 174 -12.75 6.32 7.37
C LEU A 174 -13.61 7.54 7.01
N GLU A 175 -14.56 7.90 7.87
CA GLU A 175 -15.38 9.11 7.71
C GLU A 175 -14.51 10.39 7.68
N GLY A 176 -13.46 10.43 8.51
CA GLY A 176 -12.50 11.53 8.52
C GLY A 176 -11.68 11.63 7.24
N LEU A 177 -11.31 10.48 6.64
CA LEU A 177 -10.63 10.40 5.35
C LEU A 177 -11.56 10.89 4.23
N GLU A 178 -12.79 10.38 4.18
CA GLU A 178 -13.79 10.75 3.18
C GLU A 178 -14.08 12.26 3.22
N ARG A 179 -14.36 12.80 4.41
CA ARG A 179 -14.65 14.23 4.59
C ARG A 179 -13.47 15.12 4.20
N ARG A 180 -12.23 14.71 4.47
CA ARG A 180 -11.03 15.51 4.20
C ARG A 180 -10.50 15.38 2.77
N THR A 181 -11.01 14.42 2.03
CA THR A 181 -10.68 14.21 0.60
C THR A 181 -11.84 14.61 -0.30
N ASP A 182 -12.78 15.43 0.20
CA ASP A 182 -13.97 15.88 -0.51
C ASP A 182 -14.81 14.72 -1.09
N GLY A 183 -14.83 13.57 -0.41
CA GLY A 183 -15.51 12.35 -0.85
C GLY A 183 -14.79 11.56 -1.95
N THR A 184 -13.55 11.94 -2.29
CA THR A 184 -12.76 11.28 -3.35
C THR A 184 -12.21 9.92 -2.87
N VAL A 185 -11.57 9.90 -1.70
CA VAL A 185 -11.00 8.67 -1.13
C VAL A 185 -12.01 8.08 -0.14
N THR A 186 -12.73 7.07 -0.61
CA THR A 186 -13.77 6.34 0.11
C THR A 186 -13.36 4.89 0.34
N ARG A 187 -14.10 4.20 1.21
CA ARG A 187 -13.86 2.78 1.45
C ARG A 187 -13.94 1.92 0.18
N PRO A 188 -14.96 2.08 -0.70
CA PRO A 188 -15.04 1.32 -1.95
C PRO A 188 -13.98 1.74 -2.97
N SER A 189 -13.57 3.02 -2.99
CA SER A 189 -12.57 3.49 -3.95
C SER A 189 -11.17 2.93 -3.65
N LEU A 190 -10.83 2.69 -2.39
CA LEU A 190 -9.61 2.00 -1.96
C LEU A 190 -9.63 0.48 -2.21
N GLY A 191 -10.72 -0.08 -2.74
CA GLY A 191 -10.88 -1.54 -2.88
C GLY A 191 -11.12 -2.27 -1.56
N VAL A 192 -11.21 -1.55 -0.42
CA VAL A 192 -11.42 -2.13 0.92
C VAL A 192 -12.92 -2.31 1.18
N GLY A 193 -13.61 -2.98 0.27
CA GLY A 193 -15.01 -3.30 0.44
C GLY A 193 -15.69 -3.58 -0.88
N GLY A 194 -15.71 -4.85 -1.28
CA GLY A 194 -16.80 -5.43 -2.08
C GLY A 194 -17.19 -4.58 -3.28
N GLY A 195 -16.22 -4.08 -4.04
CA GLY A 195 -16.53 -3.37 -5.28
C GLY A 195 -17.20 -4.32 -6.27
N ASP A 196 -17.80 -3.81 -7.35
CA ASP A 196 -18.39 -4.65 -8.42
C ASP A 196 -17.39 -5.63 -9.09
N SER A 197 -16.11 -5.52 -8.76
CA SER A 197 -15.04 -6.45 -9.16
C SER A 197 -14.85 -7.64 -8.21
N ASP A 198 -15.30 -7.54 -6.96
CA ASP A 198 -15.22 -8.64 -6.01
C ASP A 198 -16.28 -9.69 -6.35
N VAL A 199 -15.86 -10.95 -6.32
CA VAL A 199 -16.75 -12.08 -6.55
C VAL A 199 -17.60 -12.27 -5.30
N LYS A 200 -18.89 -11.98 -5.41
CA LYS A 200 -19.85 -12.10 -4.31
C LYS A 200 -20.31 -13.55 -4.18
N PHE A 201 -20.84 -13.90 -3.02
CA PHE A 201 -21.39 -15.24 -2.78
C PHE A 201 -22.47 -15.61 -3.80
N GLU A 202 -23.25 -14.62 -4.24
CA GLU A 202 -24.27 -14.78 -5.27
C GLU A 202 -23.66 -15.21 -6.62
N ASP A 203 -22.43 -14.78 -6.94
CA ASP A 203 -21.77 -15.18 -8.19
C ASP A 203 -21.29 -16.62 -8.15
N PHE A 204 -20.80 -17.07 -7.00
CA PHE A 204 -20.49 -18.48 -6.78
C PHE A 204 -21.75 -19.33 -6.92
N ARG A 205 -22.88 -18.88 -6.34
CA ARG A 205 -24.17 -19.55 -6.47
C ARG A 205 -24.64 -19.59 -7.92
N ASP A 206 -24.60 -18.48 -8.63
CA ASP A 206 -25.07 -18.37 -10.00
C ASP A 206 -24.20 -19.18 -10.97
N LEU A 207 -22.88 -19.20 -10.78
CA LEU A 207 -21.97 -20.05 -11.54
C LEU A 207 -22.20 -21.53 -11.25
N THR A 208 -22.38 -21.91 -9.97
CA THR A 208 -22.72 -23.29 -9.60
C THR A 208 -24.02 -23.74 -10.25
N ALA A 209 -25.06 -22.90 -10.21
CA ALA A 209 -26.34 -23.18 -10.86
C ALA A 209 -26.16 -23.33 -12.39
N ALA A 210 -25.36 -22.48 -13.02
CA ALA A 210 -25.06 -22.59 -14.45
C ALA A 210 -24.33 -23.88 -14.82
N VAL A 211 -23.35 -24.31 -14.02
CA VAL A 211 -22.60 -25.56 -14.23
C VAL A 211 -23.51 -26.78 -14.06
N VAL A 212 -24.35 -26.79 -13.03
CA VAL A 212 -25.34 -27.87 -12.81
C VAL A 212 -26.32 -27.95 -13.97
N LEU A 213 -27.01 -26.85 -14.28
CA LEU A 213 -28.01 -26.83 -15.36
C LEU A 213 -27.39 -27.13 -16.73
N GLY A 214 -26.20 -26.60 -17.01
CA GLY A 214 -25.49 -26.82 -18.27
C GLY A 214 -25.05 -28.27 -18.44
N SER A 215 -24.46 -28.88 -17.40
CA SER A 215 -24.04 -30.29 -17.44
C SER A 215 -25.25 -31.24 -17.55
N THR A 216 -26.36 -30.95 -16.87
CA THR A 216 -27.60 -31.74 -17.01
C THR A 216 -28.18 -31.63 -18.42
N LEU A 217 -28.26 -30.42 -18.98
CA LEU A 217 -28.75 -30.22 -20.34
C LEU A 217 -27.88 -30.96 -21.38
N LEU A 218 -26.56 -30.86 -21.25
CA LEU A 218 -25.63 -31.58 -22.13
C LEU A 218 -25.74 -33.10 -21.96
N GLY A 219 -25.98 -33.60 -20.74
CA GLY A 219 -26.23 -35.03 -20.50
C GLY A 219 -27.51 -35.52 -21.20
N VAL A 220 -28.59 -34.77 -21.10
CA VAL A 220 -29.85 -35.09 -21.82
C VAL A 220 -29.65 -35.05 -23.33
N LEU A 221 -28.92 -34.06 -23.85
CA LEU A 221 -28.58 -33.99 -25.27
C LEU A 221 -27.67 -35.14 -25.72
N ALA A 222 -26.74 -35.58 -24.88
CA ALA A 222 -25.90 -36.73 -25.16
C ALA A 222 -26.73 -38.02 -25.33
N LEU A 223 -27.76 -38.22 -24.51
CA LEU A 223 -28.69 -39.35 -24.67
C LEU A 223 -29.57 -39.24 -25.93
N ALA A 224 -29.93 -38.01 -26.32
CA ALA A 224 -30.81 -37.77 -27.46
C ALA A 224 -30.10 -37.87 -28.82
N VAL A 225 -28.81 -37.53 -28.89
CA VAL A 225 -28.07 -37.37 -30.16
C VAL A 225 -27.07 -38.51 -30.41
N LEU A 226 -26.49 -39.10 -29.37
CA LEU A 226 -25.47 -40.14 -29.51
C LEU A 226 -26.06 -41.55 -29.45
N LEU A 227 -25.30 -42.53 -29.94
CA LEU A 227 -25.67 -43.94 -29.85
C LEU A 227 -25.85 -44.35 -28.38
N PRO A 228 -26.76 -45.29 -28.05
CA PRO A 228 -27.20 -45.54 -26.66
C PRO A 228 -26.06 -45.76 -25.65
N ASN A 229 -25.06 -46.58 -26.01
CA ASN A 229 -23.93 -46.89 -25.12
C ASN A 229 -22.96 -45.70 -24.97
N VAL A 230 -22.83 -44.90 -26.02
CA VAL A 230 -21.95 -43.71 -26.04
C VAL A 230 -22.62 -42.56 -25.30
N GLY A 231 -23.89 -42.29 -25.57
CA GLY A 231 -24.69 -41.27 -24.89
C GLY A 231 -24.76 -41.49 -23.37
N ALA A 232 -24.96 -42.73 -22.93
CA ALA A 232 -24.94 -43.08 -21.51
C ALA A 232 -23.58 -42.79 -20.86
N THR A 233 -22.48 -43.14 -21.53
CA THR A 233 -21.12 -42.86 -21.05
C THR A 233 -20.87 -41.37 -20.89
N PHE A 234 -21.23 -40.56 -21.90
CA PHE A 234 -21.10 -39.10 -21.81
C PHE A 234 -22.00 -38.48 -20.75
N THR A 235 -23.19 -39.04 -20.53
CA THR A 235 -24.11 -38.58 -19.47
C THR A 235 -23.51 -38.78 -18.09
N TYR A 236 -22.90 -39.94 -17.83
CA TYR A 236 -22.20 -40.19 -16.56
C TYR A 236 -20.99 -39.27 -16.37
N LEU A 237 -20.21 -39.03 -17.42
CA LEU A 237 -19.08 -38.10 -17.37
C LEU A 237 -19.53 -36.66 -17.09
N LEU A 238 -20.62 -36.21 -17.72
CA LEU A 238 -21.17 -34.87 -17.50
C LEU A 238 -21.80 -34.74 -16.10
N ALA A 239 -22.37 -35.80 -15.54
CA ALA A 239 -22.87 -35.82 -14.17
C ALA A 239 -21.76 -35.69 -13.11
N LEU A 240 -20.50 -36.01 -13.45
CA LEU A 240 -19.35 -35.78 -12.57
C LEU A 240 -18.88 -34.32 -12.56
N VAL A 241 -19.23 -33.52 -13.56
CA VAL A 241 -18.76 -32.12 -13.69
C VAL A 241 -19.19 -31.26 -12.49
N PRO A 242 -20.45 -31.26 -12.02
CA PRO A 242 -20.84 -30.51 -10.82
C PRO A 242 -20.12 -30.99 -9.55
N ILE A 243 -19.89 -32.30 -9.42
CA ILE A 243 -19.19 -32.88 -8.26
C ILE A 243 -17.74 -32.40 -8.24
N GLY A 244 -17.06 -32.46 -9.39
CA GLY A 244 -15.70 -31.94 -9.53
C GLY A 244 -15.62 -30.43 -9.28
N PHE A 245 -16.59 -29.67 -9.78
CA PHE A 245 -16.67 -28.22 -9.57
C PHE A 245 -16.78 -27.86 -8.08
N ILE A 246 -17.67 -28.53 -7.33
CA ILE A 246 -17.80 -28.35 -5.88
C ILE A 246 -16.52 -28.79 -5.16
N GLY A 247 -15.89 -29.87 -5.60
CA GLY A 247 -14.61 -30.34 -5.07
C GLY A 247 -13.49 -29.30 -5.19
N ILE A 248 -13.32 -28.71 -6.38
CA ILE A 248 -12.34 -27.64 -6.63
C ILE A 248 -12.66 -26.40 -5.79
N GLY A 249 -13.95 -26.00 -5.73
CA GLY A 249 -14.38 -24.86 -4.93
C GLY A 249 -14.13 -25.02 -3.44
N SER A 250 -14.08 -26.25 -2.94
CA SER A 250 -13.83 -26.56 -1.53
C SER A 250 -12.35 -26.45 -1.13
N VAL A 251 -11.43 -26.73 -2.07
CA VAL A 251 -9.97 -26.70 -1.81
C VAL A 251 -9.31 -25.40 -2.28
N ALA A 252 -9.85 -24.77 -3.32
CA ALA A 252 -9.25 -23.62 -3.98
C ALA A 252 -10.33 -22.66 -4.50
N PRO A 253 -11.07 -21.95 -3.62
CA PRO A 253 -12.13 -21.03 -4.02
C PRO A 253 -11.63 -19.90 -4.95
N GLY A 254 -10.33 -19.54 -4.88
CA GLY A 254 -9.71 -18.55 -5.76
C GLY A 254 -9.72 -18.91 -7.25
N VAL A 255 -9.70 -20.21 -7.59
CA VAL A 255 -9.77 -20.66 -9.00
C VAL A 255 -11.14 -20.33 -9.58
N ILE A 256 -12.22 -20.58 -8.83
CA ILE A 256 -13.58 -20.26 -9.25
C ILE A 256 -13.77 -18.74 -9.33
N ALA A 257 -13.20 -17.98 -8.39
CA ALA A 257 -13.22 -16.53 -8.44
C ALA A 257 -12.56 -16.00 -9.74
N GLY A 258 -11.40 -16.55 -10.12
CA GLY A 258 -10.72 -16.21 -11.37
C GLY A 258 -11.57 -16.51 -12.62
N VAL A 259 -12.26 -17.65 -12.65
CA VAL A 259 -13.18 -18.01 -13.74
C VAL A 259 -14.38 -17.05 -13.79
N ILE A 260 -14.94 -16.64 -12.65
CA ILE A 260 -16.05 -15.68 -12.60
C ILE A 260 -15.60 -14.33 -13.15
N VAL A 261 -14.42 -13.85 -12.77
CA VAL A 261 -13.85 -12.59 -13.27
C VAL A 261 -13.62 -12.66 -14.78
N ALA A 262 -13.08 -13.78 -15.28
CA ALA A 262 -12.88 -14.00 -16.72
C ALA A 262 -14.22 -14.07 -17.48
N ALA A 263 -15.20 -14.82 -16.96
CA ALA A 263 -16.50 -15.05 -17.59
C ALA A 263 -17.43 -13.83 -17.54
N ARG A 264 -17.29 -12.97 -16.52
CA ARG A 264 -17.96 -11.66 -16.46
C ARG A 264 -17.61 -10.77 -17.63
N GLY A 265 -16.57 -11.12 -18.40
CA GLY A 265 -16.15 -10.35 -19.54
C GLY A 265 -15.94 -8.93 -19.08
N GLY A 266 -15.13 -8.75 -18.02
CA GLY A 266 -14.49 -7.46 -17.84
C GLY A 266 -13.95 -7.16 -19.23
N LYS A 267 -14.57 -6.19 -19.92
CA LYS A 267 -13.98 -5.61 -21.12
C LYS A 267 -12.58 -5.34 -20.65
N GLY A 268 -11.61 -6.15 -21.08
CA GLY A 268 -10.25 -6.01 -20.58
C GLY A 268 -9.99 -4.53 -20.76
N GLU A 269 -9.74 -3.82 -19.65
CA GLU A 269 -9.53 -2.37 -19.74
C GLU A 269 -8.58 -2.18 -20.91
N ASP A 270 -8.94 -1.26 -21.81
CA ASP A 270 -8.14 -0.97 -22.98
C ASP A 270 -6.68 -0.94 -22.52
N ALA A 271 -5.80 -1.65 -23.23
CA ALA A 271 -4.41 -1.75 -22.82
C ALA A 271 -3.80 -0.35 -22.63
N GLY A 272 -4.28 0.64 -23.40
CA GLY A 272 -4.01 2.06 -23.20
C GLY A 272 -4.47 2.59 -21.84
N LEU A 273 -5.73 2.36 -21.44
CA LEU A 273 -6.27 2.79 -20.14
C LEU A 273 -5.57 2.10 -18.96
N ARG A 274 -5.25 0.81 -19.07
CA ARG A 274 -4.48 0.11 -18.02
C ARG A 274 -3.09 0.71 -17.87
N ARG A 275 -2.44 1.00 -19.00
CA ARG A 275 -1.12 1.65 -19.01
C ARG A 275 -1.18 3.05 -18.42
N GLU A 276 -2.18 3.85 -18.79
CA GLU A 276 -2.38 5.20 -18.24
C GLU A 276 -2.59 5.16 -16.72
N ARG A 277 -3.43 4.25 -16.22
CA ARG A 277 -3.61 3.99 -14.78
C ARG A 277 -2.28 3.69 -14.09
N MET A 278 -1.49 2.78 -14.67
CA MET A 278 -0.19 2.43 -14.13
C MET A 278 0.80 3.59 -14.14
N CYS A 279 0.87 4.38 -15.22
CA CYS A 279 1.69 5.59 -15.25
C CYS A 279 1.29 6.58 -14.15
N ARG A 280 -0.02 6.77 -13.93
CA ARG A 280 -0.55 7.61 -12.84
C ARG A 280 -0.21 7.06 -11.46
N HIS A 281 -0.28 5.74 -11.28
CA HIS A 281 0.06 5.04 -10.04
C HIS A 281 1.55 5.22 -9.70
N GLU A 282 2.44 4.92 -10.64
CA GLU A 282 3.90 5.00 -10.45
C GLU A 282 4.38 6.46 -10.32
N ALA A 283 3.78 7.41 -11.05
CA ALA A 283 4.04 8.83 -10.85
C ALA A 283 3.62 9.31 -9.45
N GLY A 284 2.55 8.73 -8.88
CA GLY A 284 2.11 8.99 -7.52
C GLY A 284 3.15 8.55 -6.48
N HIS A 285 3.66 7.32 -6.64
CA HIS A 285 4.76 6.78 -5.84
C HIS A 285 6.00 7.66 -5.92
N PHE A 286 6.38 8.06 -7.13
CA PHE A 286 7.54 8.91 -7.37
C PHE A 286 7.43 10.26 -6.65
N LEU A 287 6.34 10.99 -6.89
CA LEU A 287 6.11 12.31 -6.33
C LEU A 287 6.08 12.29 -4.80
N CYS A 288 5.34 11.35 -4.22
CA CYS A 288 5.21 11.25 -2.77
C CYS A 288 6.50 10.78 -2.11
N GLY A 289 7.21 9.81 -2.70
CA GLY A 289 8.49 9.33 -2.18
C GLY A 289 9.55 10.43 -2.18
N TYR A 290 9.64 11.19 -3.28
CA TYR A 290 10.54 12.32 -3.41
C TYR A 290 10.21 13.45 -2.41
N ALA A 291 8.94 13.82 -2.27
CA ALA A 291 8.50 14.81 -1.28
C ALA A 291 8.76 14.37 0.17
N CYS A 292 8.68 13.06 0.45
CA CYS A 292 8.99 12.46 1.74
C CYS A 292 10.50 12.32 2.01
N GLY A 293 11.34 12.56 1.00
CA GLY A 293 12.81 12.47 1.10
C GLY A 293 13.34 11.05 1.09
N LEU A 294 12.67 10.13 0.39
CA LEU A 294 13.17 8.77 0.22
C LEU A 294 14.14 8.71 -0.95
N PRO A 295 15.37 8.19 -0.75
CA PRO A 295 16.36 8.07 -1.82
C PRO A 295 15.95 7.01 -2.83
N VAL A 296 16.17 7.27 -4.11
CA VAL A 296 15.86 6.33 -5.20
C VAL A 296 16.94 5.26 -5.26
N ARG A 297 16.50 4.00 -5.20
CA ARG A 297 17.32 2.80 -5.37
C ARG A 297 17.43 2.38 -6.82
N GLY A 298 16.32 2.49 -7.56
CA GLY A 298 16.24 2.02 -8.93
C GLY A 298 15.07 2.64 -9.66
N TYR A 299 15.22 2.75 -10.98
CA TYR A 299 14.18 3.17 -11.89
C TYR A 299 14.28 2.32 -13.15
N ALA A 300 13.29 1.46 -13.38
CA ALA A 300 13.32 0.50 -14.48
C ALA A 300 11.93 0.34 -15.10
N VAL A 301 11.90 0.22 -16.42
CA VAL A 301 10.68 -0.10 -17.16
C VAL A 301 10.36 -1.58 -16.95
N ASP A 302 9.22 -1.84 -16.34
CA ASP A 302 8.73 -3.21 -16.11
C ASP A 302 8.37 -3.85 -17.45
N SER A 303 9.00 -4.97 -17.77
CA SER A 303 8.86 -5.63 -19.08
C SER A 303 7.47 -6.23 -19.33
N GLY A 304 6.70 -6.49 -18.27
CA GLY A 304 5.33 -6.99 -18.39
C GLY A 304 4.32 -5.88 -18.66
N THR A 305 4.57 -4.69 -18.15
CA THR A 305 3.58 -3.59 -18.16
C THR A 305 3.98 -2.39 -19.02
N GLY A 306 5.27 -2.26 -19.38
CA GLY A 306 5.80 -1.21 -20.23
C GLY A 306 5.83 0.18 -19.58
N VAL A 307 5.71 0.21 -18.25
CA VAL A 307 5.71 1.43 -17.43
C VAL A 307 6.93 1.40 -16.50
N ALA A 308 7.57 2.55 -16.33
CA ALA A 308 8.65 2.69 -15.37
C ALA A 308 8.17 2.58 -13.92
N ARG A 309 8.86 1.77 -13.13
CA ARG A 309 8.66 1.64 -11.67
C ARG A 309 9.85 2.28 -10.95
N VAL A 310 9.55 3.03 -9.91
CA VAL A 310 10.55 3.57 -8.99
C VAL A 310 10.66 2.68 -7.76
N GLU A 311 11.88 2.32 -7.39
CA GLU A 311 12.18 1.65 -6.13
C GLU A 311 12.91 2.62 -5.23
N PHE A 312 12.47 2.73 -3.97
CA PHE A 312 13.11 3.57 -2.96
C PHE A 312 13.91 2.72 -1.97
N HIS A 313 14.92 3.33 -1.37
CA HIS A 313 15.53 2.76 -0.16
C HIS A 313 14.55 2.94 1.01
N PRO A 314 14.06 1.84 1.62
CA PRO A 314 13.07 1.93 2.70
C PRO A 314 13.66 2.49 3.99
N GLU A 315 14.98 2.37 4.14
CA GLU A 315 15.77 2.93 5.22
C GLU A 315 16.27 4.29 4.72
N GLY A 316 15.81 5.40 5.29
CA GLY A 316 16.25 6.74 4.88
C GLY A 316 17.76 6.97 5.12
N TYR A 317 18.19 8.24 5.00
CA TYR A 317 19.58 8.75 5.13
C TYR A 317 20.46 8.22 6.30
N GLY A 318 19.91 7.50 7.27
CA GLY A 318 20.67 6.86 8.37
C GLY A 318 21.22 5.46 8.08
N SER A 319 21.02 4.91 6.88
CA SER A 319 21.48 3.58 6.47
C SER A 319 22.75 3.68 5.61
N VAL A 320 23.91 3.50 6.24
CA VAL A 320 25.22 3.53 5.58
C VAL A 320 25.57 2.18 4.93
N ASP A 321 24.87 1.11 5.25
CA ASP A 321 25.22 -0.23 4.78
C ASP A 321 24.01 -0.87 4.11
N GLY A 322 24.03 -1.03 2.78
CA GLY A 322 22.98 -1.63 1.95
C GLY A 322 22.60 -3.09 2.26
N SER A 323 22.82 -3.56 3.48
CA SER A 323 22.26 -4.80 4.03
C SER A 323 20.80 -4.58 4.43
N GLY A 324 19.87 -5.07 3.61
CA GLY A 324 18.43 -5.04 3.88
C GLY A 324 18.03 -5.85 5.12
N GLY A 325 18.30 -5.32 6.31
CA GLY A 325 18.20 -6.05 7.57
C GLY A 325 18.07 -5.19 8.82
N ARG A 326 17.97 -3.86 8.72
CA ARG A 326 17.76 -2.99 9.90
C ARG A 326 16.27 -2.76 10.18
N GLU A 327 15.97 -2.60 11.46
CA GLU A 327 14.66 -2.18 11.97
C GLU A 327 14.31 -0.77 11.49
N LEU A 328 13.10 -0.61 10.95
CA LEU A 328 12.57 0.67 10.47
C LEU A 328 12.13 1.55 11.65
N SER A 329 12.50 2.83 11.61
CA SER A 329 12.02 3.80 12.60
C SER A 329 10.56 4.17 12.36
N ASP A 330 9.88 4.71 13.37
CA ASP A 330 8.51 5.22 13.21
C ASP A 330 8.40 6.27 12.08
N SER A 331 9.45 7.07 11.87
CA SER A 331 9.49 8.04 10.77
C SER A 331 9.61 7.37 9.39
N ASP A 332 10.35 6.26 9.28
CA ASP A 332 10.46 5.52 8.02
C ASP A 332 9.14 4.82 7.71
N ILE A 333 8.50 4.22 8.72
CA ILE A 333 7.16 3.65 8.60
C ILE A 333 6.14 4.70 8.15
N ALA A 334 6.20 5.92 8.69
CA ALA A 334 5.33 7.01 8.26
C ALA A 334 5.54 7.35 6.78
N ARG A 335 6.79 7.57 6.34
CA ARG A 335 7.12 7.87 4.93
C ARG A 335 6.67 6.75 4.00
N LEU A 336 6.95 5.50 4.34
CA LEU A 336 6.58 4.32 3.56
C LEU A 336 5.07 4.12 3.50
N SER A 337 4.34 4.46 4.55
CA SER A 337 2.87 4.45 4.54
C SER A 337 2.29 5.48 3.56
N VAL A 338 2.94 6.64 3.41
CA VAL A 338 2.53 7.65 2.41
C VAL A 338 2.80 7.15 1.00
N VAL A 339 4.00 6.60 0.75
CA VAL A 339 4.36 6.07 -0.57
C VAL A 339 3.47 4.91 -0.96
N ALA A 340 3.36 3.87 -0.14
CA ALA A 340 2.53 2.70 -0.46
C ALA A 340 1.08 3.06 -0.81
N MET A 341 0.52 4.10 -0.20
CA MET A 341 -0.84 4.56 -0.50
C MET A 341 -0.94 5.56 -1.66
N SER A 342 0.17 6.16 -2.10
CA SER A 342 0.14 7.21 -3.11
C SER A 342 -0.28 6.73 -4.50
N GLY A 343 0.13 5.54 -4.93
CA GLY A 343 -0.34 4.94 -6.18
C GLY A 343 -1.85 4.74 -6.22
N SER A 344 -2.43 4.03 -5.24
CA SER A 344 -3.89 3.84 -5.18
C SER A 344 -4.66 5.16 -5.06
N VAL A 345 -4.13 6.14 -4.31
CA VAL A 345 -4.75 7.47 -4.23
C VAL A 345 -4.72 8.20 -5.57
N ALA A 346 -3.61 8.13 -6.30
CA ALA A 346 -3.50 8.67 -7.65
C ALA A 346 -4.53 8.07 -8.61
N GLU A 347 -4.70 6.74 -8.60
CA GLU A 347 -5.74 6.07 -9.40
C GLU A 347 -7.15 6.52 -9.01
N ILE A 348 -7.42 6.66 -7.71
CA ILE A 348 -8.72 7.11 -7.21
C ILE A 348 -9.01 8.56 -7.64
N MET A 349 -8.02 9.45 -7.59
CA MET A 349 -8.19 10.84 -7.99
C MET A 349 -8.54 10.99 -9.47
N ALA A 350 -8.01 10.12 -10.34
CA ALA A 350 -8.26 10.16 -11.78
C ALA A 350 -9.53 9.38 -12.20
N TYR A 351 -9.79 8.23 -11.58
CA TYR A 351 -10.80 7.27 -12.05
C TYR A 351 -11.87 6.89 -11.02
N GLY A 352 -11.82 7.48 -9.83
CA GLY A 352 -12.78 7.23 -8.74
C GLY A 352 -12.61 5.88 -8.03
N LYS A 353 -11.72 5.01 -8.50
CA LYS A 353 -11.44 3.71 -7.88
C LYS A 353 -10.02 3.23 -8.21
N ALA A 354 -9.35 2.68 -7.20
CA ALA A 354 -8.09 1.95 -7.34
C ALA A 354 -8.36 0.51 -7.82
N THR A 355 -7.56 0.10 -8.81
CA THR A 355 -7.55 -1.22 -9.43
C THR A 355 -6.24 -1.96 -9.17
N GLY A 356 -5.14 -1.23 -8.93
CA GLY A 356 -3.84 -1.74 -8.54
C GLY A 356 -3.42 -1.19 -7.17
N GLY A 357 -2.92 -2.04 -6.28
CA GLY A 357 -2.49 -1.62 -4.93
C GLY A 357 -2.27 -2.74 -3.93
N GLU A 358 -2.66 -3.98 -4.26
CA GLU A 358 -2.44 -5.13 -3.37
C GLU A 358 -0.95 -5.38 -3.10
N ALA A 359 -0.11 -5.27 -4.15
CA ALA A 359 1.34 -5.39 -4.01
C ALA A 359 1.91 -4.32 -3.07
N ASP A 360 1.48 -3.07 -3.20
CA ASP A 360 1.93 -1.96 -2.35
C ASP A 360 1.50 -2.15 -0.88
N LEU A 361 0.29 -2.66 -0.65
CA LEU A 361 -0.21 -2.98 0.69
C LEU A 361 0.55 -4.16 1.32
N LEU A 362 0.90 -5.18 0.52
CA LEU A 362 1.73 -6.29 0.97
C LEU A 362 3.15 -5.81 1.33
N GLU A 363 3.72 -4.92 0.53
CA GLU A 363 5.01 -4.29 0.83
C GLU A 363 4.93 -3.46 2.12
N LEU A 364 3.88 -2.65 2.28
CA LEU A 364 3.65 -1.90 3.50
C LEU A 364 3.51 -2.80 4.74
N GLN A 365 2.82 -3.94 4.61
CA GLN A 365 2.76 -4.94 5.67
C GLN A 365 4.14 -5.51 6.00
N ASN A 366 5.00 -5.73 5.00
CA ASN A 366 6.39 -6.13 5.21
C ASN A 366 7.17 -5.05 5.97
N CYS A 367 6.98 -3.78 5.63
CA CYS A 367 7.56 -2.66 6.37
C CYS A 367 7.10 -2.65 7.83
N PHE A 368 5.80 -2.83 8.11
CA PHE A 368 5.31 -2.90 9.49
C PHE A 368 5.94 -4.05 10.30
N ARG A 369 6.23 -5.20 9.66
CA ARG A 369 6.93 -6.32 10.31
C ARG A 369 8.40 -6.02 10.61
N ARG A 370 9.00 -5.12 9.85
CA ARG A 370 10.38 -4.64 10.04
C ARG A 370 10.48 -3.44 10.97
N SER A 371 9.35 -2.91 11.46
CA SER A 371 9.34 -1.80 12.42
C SER A 371 10.08 -2.18 13.71
N LYS A 372 10.82 -1.22 14.27
CA LYS A 372 11.47 -1.35 15.56
C LYS A 372 10.50 -1.71 16.69
N ASP A 373 9.34 -1.06 16.68
CA ASP A 373 8.28 -1.30 17.66
C ASP A 373 7.14 -2.11 17.02
N PHE A 374 6.53 -3.00 17.80
CA PHE A 374 5.39 -3.78 17.34
C PHE A 374 4.19 -2.86 17.04
N ILE A 375 3.75 -2.88 15.78
CA ILE A 375 2.59 -2.12 15.32
C ILE A 375 1.38 -3.04 15.29
N GLY A 376 0.47 -2.89 16.26
CA GLY A 376 -0.79 -3.66 16.28
C GLY A 376 -1.70 -3.35 15.09
N ALA A 377 -2.60 -4.29 14.75
CA ALA A 377 -3.47 -4.21 13.56
C ALA A 377 -4.27 -2.89 13.46
N ALA A 378 -4.78 -2.37 14.58
CA ALA A 378 -5.51 -1.11 14.60
C ALA A 378 -4.60 0.09 14.22
N ARG A 379 -3.35 0.10 14.67
CA ARG A 379 -2.36 1.13 14.32
C ARG A 379 -1.94 1.01 12.86
N GLN A 380 -1.76 -0.22 12.34
CA GLN A 380 -1.47 -0.45 10.92
C GLN A 380 -2.58 0.12 10.03
N GLN A 381 -3.84 -0.20 10.31
CA GLN A 381 -4.98 0.39 9.57
C GLN A 381 -5.04 1.91 9.70
N GLY A 382 -4.73 2.46 10.88
CA GLY A 382 -4.64 3.89 11.10
C GLY A 382 -3.54 4.54 10.25
N LEU A 383 -2.36 3.93 10.17
CA LEU A 383 -1.24 4.37 9.34
C LEU A 383 -1.56 4.30 7.85
N THR A 384 -2.24 3.24 7.40
CA THR A 384 -2.71 3.13 6.01
C THR A 384 -3.68 4.27 5.66
N ARG A 385 -4.69 4.55 6.50
CA ARG A 385 -5.64 5.65 6.25
C ARG A 385 -4.96 7.02 6.30
N TRP A 386 -4.06 7.21 7.27
CA TRP A 386 -3.28 8.43 7.39
C TRP A 386 -2.34 8.63 6.20
N GLY A 387 -1.70 7.56 5.72
CA GLY A 387 -0.85 7.56 4.53
C GLY A 387 -1.63 7.98 3.29
N ALA A 388 -2.83 7.42 3.08
CA ALA A 388 -3.72 7.80 1.98
C ALA A 388 -4.15 9.27 2.05
N LEU A 389 -4.49 9.77 3.24
CA LEU A 389 -4.85 11.18 3.42
C LEU A 389 -3.68 12.12 3.13
N THR A 390 -2.49 11.73 3.57
CA THR A 390 -1.27 12.52 3.43
C THR A 390 -0.80 12.54 1.97
N SER A 391 -0.82 11.40 1.29
CA SER A 391 -0.50 11.32 -0.14
C SER A 391 -1.49 12.11 -0.99
N TYR A 392 -2.80 12.04 -0.68
CA TYR A 392 -3.81 12.89 -1.32
C TYR A 392 -3.47 14.38 -1.17
N GLY A 393 -3.07 14.81 0.03
CA GLY A 393 -2.65 16.19 0.29
C GLY A 393 -1.44 16.61 -0.56
N ILE A 394 -0.41 15.76 -0.62
CA ILE A 394 0.83 16.00 -1.39
C ILE A 394 0.53 16.08 -2.89
N ILE A 395 -0.24 15.14 -3.43
CA ILE A 395 -0.61 15.13 -4.86
C ILE A 395 -1.46 16.35 -5.18
N LYS A 396 -2.50 16.64 -4.38
CA LYS A 396 -3.39 17.79 -4.58
C LYS A 396 -2.64 19.13 -4.54
N SER A 397 -1.69 19.30 -3.62
CA SER A 397 -0.90 20.55 -3.55
C SER A 397 0.10 20.72 -4.69
N ASN A 398 0.44 19.64 -5.40
CA ASN A 398 1.42 19.62 -6.48
C ASN A 398 0.80 19.14 -7.80
N MET A 399 -0.51 19.33 -8.01
CA MET A 399 -1.25 18.73 -9.12
C MET A 399 -0.66 19.05 -10.50
N GLY A 400 -0.21 20.28 -10.74
CA GLY A 400 0.43 20.65 -12.01
C GLY A 400 1.74 19.88 -12.28
N LYS A 401 2.56 19.70 -11.23
CA LYS A 401 3.80 18.91 -11.31
C LYS A 401 3.50 17.42 -11.47
N TYR A 402 2.47 16.93 -10.78
CA TYR A 402 1.99 15.56 -10.88
C TYR A 402 1.55 15.21 -12.32
N GLU A 403 0.68 16.00 -12.94
CA GLU A 403 0.23 15.71 -14.31
C GLU A 403 1.36 15.80 -15.34
N ALA A 404 2.33 16.71 -15.15
CA ALA A 404 3.52 16.75 -16.00
C ALA A 404 4.41 15.50 -15.81
N LEU A 405 4.51 15.00 -14.58
CA LEU A 405 5.22 13.77 -14.26
C LEU A 405 4.51 12.54 -14.85
N VAL A 406 3.18 12.47 -14.84
CA VAL A 406 2.41 11.39 -15.47
C VAL A 406 2.78 11.27 -16.95
N ARG A 407 2.83 12.40 -17.68
CA ARG A 407 3.27 12.41 -19.09
C ARG A 407 4.71 11.93 -19.27
N ALA A 408 5.60 12.27 -18.32
CA ALA A 408 6.97 11.78 -18.36
C ALA A 408 7.06 10.26 -18.19
N PHE A 409 6.22 9.67 -17.33
CA PHE A 409 6.09 8.21 -17.18
C PHE A 409 5.43 7.56 -18.41
N GLU A 410 4.46 8.22 -19.04
CA GLU A 410 3.88 7.74 -20.31
C GLU A 410 4.91 7.69 -21.44
N GLU A 411 5.87 8.62 -21.45
CA GLU A 411 6.98 8.68 -22.41
C GLU A 411 8.21 7.86 -21.96
N ASN A 412 8.17 7.21 -20.78
CA ASN A 412 9.29 6.49 -20.17
C ASN A 412 10.59 7.33 -20.10
N LYS A 413 10.46 8.61 -19.73
CA LYS A 413 11.62 9.51 -19.58
C LYS A 413 12.59 9.02 -18.51
N SER A 414 13.81 9.53 -18.59
CA SER A 414 14.84 9.22 -17.60
C SER A 414 14.48 9.79 -16.22
N LEU A 415 15.12 9.24 -15.19
CA LEU A 415 14.92 9.70 -13.82
C LEU A 415 15.31 11.18 -13.62
N ALA A 416 16.39 11.63 -14.26
CA ALA A 416 16.81 13.03 -14.22
C ALA A 416 15.78 13.97 -14.86
N ASP A 417 15.12 13.54 -15.94
CA ASP A 417 14.04 14.31 -16.56
C ASP A 417 12.79 14.35 -15.66
N CYS A 418 12.48 13.26 -14.97
CA CYS A 418 11.36 13.23 -14.02
C CYS A 418 11.60 14.20 -12.86
N VAL A 419 12.82 14.21 -12.31
CA VAL A 419 13.23 15.14 -11.24
C VAL A 419 13.18 16.59 -11.73
N SER A 420 13.68 16.87 -12.94
CA SER A 420 13.67 18.23 -13.48
C SER A 420 12.26 18.76 -13.69
N ILE A 421 11.31 17.92 -14.12
CA ILE A 421 9.90 18.30 -14.29
C ILE A 421 9.25 18.68 -12.95
N ILE A 422 9.52 17.92 -11.88
CA ILE A 422 8.90 18.19 -10.57
C ILE A 422 9.62 19.29 -9.78
N GLU A 423 10.88 19.60 -10.09
CA GLU A 423 11.62 20.69 -9.45
C GLU A 423 11.60 21.99 -10.23
N ALA A 424 11.32 21.94 -11.54
CA ALA A 424 11.07 23.14 -12.32
C ALA A 424 9.97 23.98 -11.68
N THR A 425 10.23 25.28 -11.62
CA THR A 425 9.26 26.27 -11.14
C THR A 425 8.57 26.82 -12.37
N GLY A 426 7.33 26.37 -12.59
CA GLY A 426 6.50 26.81 -13.71
C GLY A 426 6.12 28.29 -13.64
#